data_AF-A0A1J4TED1-F1
#
_entry.id   AF-A0A1J4TED1-F1
#
_cell.length_a   1.000
_cell.length_b   1.000
_cell.length_c   1.000
_cell.angle_alpha   90.00
_cell.angle_beta   90.00
_cell.angle_gamma   90.00
#
_symmetry.space_group_name_H-M   'P 1'
#
loop_
_entity.id
_entity.type
_entity.pdbx_description
1 polymer ?
#
loop_
_entity_poly.entity_id
_entity_poly.type
_entity_poly.pdbx_seq_one_letter_code
_entity_poly.pdbx_strand_id
1 'polypeptide(L)'
;MDKNQLIINTYKQMKSKIFAVTLAVFTASCNQAKQTDSTVTKTQIITENNQQANEGYELMKTNCYVCHNPKAASHDDLIAPPFKAVKTQYANAYNTKTDFVNAIVNWVQNPVEEKALMRGAVNKFKVMPKLPLPKQNLEKIAAYIYENDVEEPVWLQVQMKEMQGKGMGKKTGKMDKN
;
A
#
# COMPACT_ATOMS: atom_id res chain seq x y z
N MET A 1 -52.09 9.17 41.03
CA MET A 1 -51.96 10.64 41.16
C MET A 1 -52.16 10.92 42.63
N ASP A 2 -51.22 11.44 43.39
CA ASP A 2 -50.03 12.21 43.05
C ASP A 2 -48.88 11.84 44.01
N LYS A 3 -47.71 11.52 43.45
CA LYS A 3 -46.50 11.07 44.16
C LYS A 3 -45.42 12.11 43.86
N ASN A 4 -44.79 12.60 44.94
CA ASN A 4 -43.50 13.29 44.96
C ASN A 4 -43.53 14.81 45.15
N GLN A 5 -44.13 15.24 46.26
CA GLN A 5 -43.35 15.93 47.29
C GLN A 5 -42.37 14.92 47.91
N LEU A 6 -41.14 15.33 48.27
CA LEU A 6 -39.94 14.54 48.70
C LEU A 6 -38.93 14.54 47.53
N ILE A 7 -37.77 15.19 47.55
CA ILE A 7 -36.73 15.19 48.59
C ILE A 7 -35.78 16.39 48.33
N ILE A 8 -35.66 17.26 49.33
CA ILE A 8 -34.45 18.06 49.70
C ILE A 8 -34.07 19.21 48.74
N ASN A 9 -34.59 20.41 48.94
CA ASN A 9 -34.07 21.43 49.87
C ASN A 9 -32.55 21.70 49.75
N THR A 10 -32.26 22.80 49.05
CA THR A 10 -31.49 23.94 49.57
C THR A 10 -30.01 23.76 49.92
N TYR A 11 -29.22 24.57 49.21
CA TYR A 11 -28.22 25.49 49.76
C TYR A 11 -26.88 24.91 50.24
N LYS A 12 -25.80 25.48 49.65
CA LYS A 12 -24.79 26.30 50.36
C LYS A 12 -23.34 25.92 50.02
N GLN A 13 -22.71 26.86 49.29
CA GLN A 13 -21.32 27.31 49.46
C GLN A 13 -20.17 26.37 49.05
N MET A 14 -19.47 26.82 47.99
CA MET A 14 -18.00 26.83 47.88
C MET A 14 -17.28 26.58 49.21
N LYS A 15 -16.31 25.65 49.26
CA LYS A 15 -15.00 25.87 49.92
C LYS A 15 -13.90 25.01 49.29
N SER A 16 -12.99 25.72 48.64
CA SER A 16 -11.60 25.34 48.38
C SER A 16 -10.94 24.69 49.61
N LYS A 17 -10.11 23.66 49.36
CA LYS A 17 -9.06 23.19 50.26
C LYS A 17 -7.79 22.99 49.44
N ILE A 18 -7.05 24.08 49.29
CA ILE A 18 -5.60 24.06 49.06
C ILE A 18 -4.96 23.58 50.37
N PHE A 19 -4.13 22.56 50.32
CA PHE A 19 -3.15 22.26 51.36
C PHE A 19 -1.78 22.09 50.70
N ALA A 20 -0.92 23.06 50.94
CA ALA A 20 0.48 23.08 50.58
C ALA A 20 1.33 22.63 51.78
N VAL A 21 2.66 22.52 51.57
CA VAL A 21 3.77 22.27 52.53
C VAL A 21 4.13 20.78 52.64
N THR A 22 5.05 20.19 51.86
CA THR A 22 6.50 20.37 51.54
C THR A 22 7.42 19.41 52.32
N LEU A 23 8.34 18.80 51.55
CA LEU A 23 9.74 18.43 51.86
C LEU A 23 10.02 17.08 52.56
N ALA A 24 10.55 16.12 51.79
CA ALA A 24 11.80 15.41 52.11
C ALA A 24 12.35 14.66 50.88
N VAL A 25 13.65 14.83 50.70
CA VAL A 25 14.53 14.33 49.64
C VAL A 25 14.60 12.79 49.66
N PHE A 26 14.44 12.14 48.50
CA PHE A 26 15.00 10.80 48.28
C PHE A 26 15.77 10.74 46.96
N THR A 27 16.89 10.05 47.07
CA THR A 27 18.10 10.07 46.26
C THR A 27 17.91 9.57 44.83
N ALA A 28 18.59 10.22 43.89
CA ALA A 28 18.85 9.69 42.56
C ALA A 28 19.58 8.34 42.69
N SER A 29 18.87 7.26 42.34
CA SER A 29 19.42 5.91 42.18
C SER A 29 19.48 5.60 40.69
N CYS A 30 20.59 5.02 40.27
CA CYS A 30 21.11 4.93 38.92
C CYS A 30 20.09 4.53 37.84
N ASN A 31 20.04 5.29 36.74
CA ASN A 31 19.50 4.81 35.48
C ASN A 31 20.41 3.68 34.96
N GLN A 32 19.99 2.44 35.22
CA GLN A 32 20.50 1.30 34.48
C GLN A 32 20.00 1.48 33.04
N ALA A 33 20.93 1.79 32.14
CA ALA A 33 20.67 1.76 30.72
C ALA A 33 20.14 0.36 30.39
N LYS A 34 18.82 0.25 30.23
CA LYS A 34 18.20 -0.91 29.61
C LYS A 34 18.75 -0.94 28.20
N GLN A 35 19.76 -1.77 27.98
CA GLN A 35 19.98 -2.32 26.65
C GLN A 35 18.71 -3.07 26.30
N THR A 36 17.86 -2.41 25.53
CA THR A 36 16.70 -3.04 24.91
C THR A 36 17.23 -4.09 23.96
N ASP A 37 17.03 -5.32 24.39
CA ASP A 37 17.18 -6.57 23.66
C ASP A 37 16.65 -6.41 22.22
N SER A 38 17.57 -6.11 21.30
CA SER A 38 17.26 -5.84 19.88
C SER A 38 16.94 -7.13 19.11
N THR A 39 16.99 -8.27 19.80
CA THR A 39 16.85 -9.63 19.26
C THR A 39 15.41 -10.11 19.26
N VAL A 40 14.59 -9.70 20.24
CA VAL A 40 13.16 -10.08 20.33
C VAL A 40 12.31 -9.28 19.34
N THR A 41 12.54 -7.97 19.24
CA THR A 41 11.82 -7.07 18.32
C THR A 41 12.12 -7.37 16.85
N LYS A 42 13.38 -7.69 16.52
CA LYS A 42 13.77 -8.04 15.14
C LYS A 42 13.13 -9.33 14.67
N THR A 43 13.02 -10.32 15.55
CA THR A 43 12.42 -11.63 15.22
C THR A 43 10.91 -11.52 15.01
N GLN A 44 10.20 -10.77 15.86
CA GLN A 44 8.75 -10.54 15.68
C GLN A 44 8.44 -9.74 14.41
N ILE A 45 9.19 -8.67 14.13
CA ILE A 45 9.01 -7.85 12.92
C ILE A 45 9.31 -8.67 11.65
N ILE A 46 10.34 -9.53 11.65
CA ILE A 46 10.63 -10.39 10.50
C ILE A 46 9.50 -11.40 10.28
N THR A 47 8.97 -12.02 11.34
CA THR A 47 7.85 -12.97 11.22
C THR A 47 6.58 -12.29 10.72
N GLU A 48 6.22 -11.13 11.26
CA GLU A 48 5.05 -10.35 10.82
C GLU A 48 5.19 -9.89 9.36
N ASN A 49 6.36 -9.40 8.96
CA ASN A 49 6.62 -9.00 7.57
C ASN A 49 6.54 -10.19 6.61
N ASN A 50 7.10 -11.35 6.99
CA ASN A 50 7.03 -12.56 6.18
C ASN A 50 5.60 -13.09 6.07
N GLN A 51 4.82 -13.05 7.15
CA GLN A 51 3.42 -13.43 7.12
C GLN A 51 2.61 -12.49 6.22
N GLN A 52 2.80 -11.18 6.36
CA GLN A 52 2.12 -10.19 5.53
C GLN A 52 2.52 -10.31 4.05
N ALA A 53 3.79 -10.59 3.75
CA ALA A 53 4.25 -10.84 2.38
C ALA A 53 3.60 -12.11 1.80
N ASN A 54 3.54 -13.20 2.57
CA ASN A 54 2.85 -14.43 2.15
C ASN A 54 1.35 -14.21 1.91
N GLU A 55 0.67 -13.47 2.79
CA GLU A 55 -0.75 -13.16 2.62
C GLU A 55 -1.02 -12.28 1.40
N GLY A 56 -0.21 -11.23 1.18
CA GLY A 56 -0.32 -10.36 0.02
C GLY A 56 -0.08 -11.10 -1.31
N TYR A 57 0.90 -12.00 -1.33
CA TYR A 57 1.18 -12.86 -2.47
C TYR A 57 -0.01 -13.79 -2.78
N GLU A 58 -0.53 -14.51 -1.79
CA GLU A 58 -1.62 -15.47 -2.02
C GLU A 58 -2.92 -14.76 -2.46
N LEU A 59 -3.20 -13.58 -1.90
CA LEU A 59 -4.28 -12.72 -2.37
C LEU A 59 -4.09 -12.32 -3.84
N MET A 60 -2.89 -11.88 -4.23
CA MET A 60 -2.59 -11.48 -5.60
C MET A 60 -2.71 -12.66 -6.56
N LYS A 61 -2.12 -13.80 -6.21
CA LYS A 61 -2.15 -15.02 -7.03
C LYS A 61 -3.57 -15.52 -7.26
N THR A 62 -4.38 -15.54 -6.21
CA THR A 62 -5.75 -16.06 -6.28
C THR A 62 -6.68 -15.12 -7.05
N ASN A 63 -6.52 -13.81 -6.90
CA ASN A 63 -7.50 -12.85 -7.40
C ASN A 63 -7.06 -12.10 -8.66
N CYS A 64 -5.77 -12.06 -8.97
CA CYS A 64 -5.24 -11.20 -10.04
C CYS A 64 -4.57 -11.97 -11.17
N TYR A 65 -3.94 -13.12 -10.90
CA TYR A 65 -3.22 -13.89 -11.93
C TYR A 65 -4.13 -14.52 -12.99
N VAL A 66 -5.44 -14.58 -12.74
CA VAL A 66 -6.42 -14.98 -13.77
C VAL A 66 -6.32 -14.09 -15.03
N CYS A 67 -5.98 -12.81 -14.86
CA CYS A 67 -5.78 -11.88 -15.98
C CYS A 67 -4.30 -11.48 -16.14
N HIS A 68 -3.57 -11.31 -15.03
CA HIS A 68 -2.17 -10.88 -14.99
C HIS A 68 -1.20 -12.08 -14.94
N ASN A 69 -1.45 -13.11 -15.73
CA ASN A 69 -0.77 -14.40 -15.63
C ASN A 69 0.75 -14.28 -15.88
N PRO A 70 1.62 -14.57 -14.89
CA PRO A 70 3.06 -14.50 -15.09
C PRO A 70 3.61 -15.63 -15.98
N LYS A 71 2.80 -16.63 -16.32
CA LYS A 71 3.19 -17.80 -17.12
C LYS A 71 2.66 -17.74 -18.56
N ALA A 72 2.15 -16.60 -19.00
CA ALA A 72 1.68 -16.43 -20.37
C ALA A 72 2.82 -16.69 -21.38
N ALA A 73 2.57 -17.53 -22.39
CA ALA A 73 3.59 -17.93 -23.36
C ALA A 73 4.01 -16.79 -24.29
N SER A 74 3.10 -15.85 -24.55
CA SER A 74 3.34 -14.65 -25.37
C SER A 74 2.61 -13.42 -24.82
N HIS A 75 2.87 -12.26 -25.44
CA HIS A 75 2.18 -11.02 -25.12
C HIS A 75 0.69 -11.07 -25.50
N ASP A 76 0.33 -11.78 -26.57
CA ASP A 76 -1.05 -11.83 -27.06
C ASP A 76 -1.93 -12.79 -26.26
N ASP A 77 -1.33 -13.68 -25.46
CA ASP A 77 -2.05 -14.55 -24.52
C ASP A 77 -2.48 -13.81 -23.24
N LEU A 78 -2.02 -12.58 -23.04
CA LEU A 78 -2.39 -11.76 -21.89
C LEU A 78 -3.64 -10.93 -22.17
N ILE A 79 -4.48 -10.85 -21.16
CA ILE A 79 -5.64 -9.94 -21.12
C ILE A 79 -5.45 -8.78 -20.14
N ALA A 80 -4.25 -8.67 -19.54
CA ALA A 80 -3.85 -7.58 -18.66
C ALA A 80 -2.31 -7.45 -18.64
N PRO A 81 -1.75 -6.27 -18.30
CA PRO A 81 -0.30 -6.08 -18.29
C PRO A 81 0.39 -6.92 -17.21
N PRO A 82 1.57 -7.51 -17.45
CA PRO A 82 2.32 -8.23 -16.40
C PRO A 82 2.60 -7.36 -15.18
N PHE A 83 2.60 -7.95 -13.98
CA PHE A 83 2.82 -7.19 -12.75
C PHE A 83 4.18 -6.50 -12.67
N LYS A 84 5.23 -7.02 -13.32
CA LYS A 84 6.51 -6.30 -13.42
C LYS A 84 6.34 -4.94 -14.08
N ALA A 85 5.62 -4.90 -15.22
CA ALA A 85 5.35 -3.65 -15.92
C ALA A 85 4.50 -2.69 -15.06
N VAL A 86 3.49 -3.21 -14.35
CA VAL A 86 2.68 -2.43 -13.40
C VAL A 86 3.57 -1.84 -12.30
N LYS A 87 4.37 -2.68 -11.63
CA LYS A 87 5.29 -2.25 -10.57
C LYS A 87 6.22 -1.14 -11.06
N THR A 88 6.87 -1.35 -12.21
CA THR A 88 7.80 -0.36 -12.78
C THR A 88 7.11 0.98 -13.04
N GLN A 89 5.94 0.98 -13.69
CA GLN A 89 5.25 2.23 -14.02
C GLN A 89 4.76 2.98 -12.77
N TYR A 90 4.21 2.28 -11.79
CA TYR A 90 3.75 2.90 -10.55
C TYR A 90 4.91 3.37 -9.67
N ALA A 91 6.01 2.61 -9.58
CA ALA A 91 7.19 3.02 -8.82
C ALA A 91 7.89 4.24 -9.44
N ASN A 92 7.82 4.41 -10.77
CA ASN A 92 8.32 5.61 -11.43
C ASN A 92 7.43 6.85 -11.20
N ALA A 93 6.12 6.65 -10.97
CA ALA A 93 5.16 7.73 -10.76
C ALA A 93 5.04 8.18 -9.30
N TYR A 94 5.35 7.29 -8.35
CA TYR A 94 5.14 7.51 -6.92
C TYR A 94 6.41 7.22 -6.12
N ASN A 95 6.90 8.23 -5.39
CA ASN A 95 8.16 8.16 -4.67
C ASN A 95 8.07 7.48 -3.30
N THR A 96 6.86 7.18 -2.82
CA THR A 96 6.64 6.58 -1.49
C THR A 96 5.82 5.30 -1.60
N LYS A 97 6.05 4.36 -0.68
CA LYS A 97 5.24 3.14 -0.55
C LYS A 97 3.75 3.48 -0.37
N THR A 98 3.45 4.48 0.45
CA THR A 98 2.07 4.91 0.73
C THR A 98 1.37 5.40 -0.52
N ASP A 99 2.01 6.27 -1.31
CA ASP A 99 1.41 6.80 -2.54
C ASP A 99 1.25 5.72 -3.61
N PHE A 100 2.25 4.83 -3.74
CA PHE A 100 2.18 3.66 -4.62
C PHE A 100 0.99 2.76 -4.27
N VAL A 101 0.86 2.41 -2.98
CA VAL A 101 -0.23 1.55 -2.48
C VAL A 101 -1.58 2.21 -2.72
N ASN A 102 -1.73 3.48 -2.33
CA ASN A 102 -2.97 4.23 -2.53
C ASN A 102 -3.35 4.31 -4.02
N ALA A 103 -2.38 4.53 -4.90
CA ALA A 103 -2.64 4.61 -6.34
C ALA A 103 -3.13 3.28 -6.92
N ILE A 104 -2.52 2.15 -6.56
CA ILE A 104 -2.98 0.83 -7.00
C ILE A 104 -4.37 0.53 -6.44
N VAL A 105 -4.59 0.76 -5.14
CA VAL A 105 -5.90 0.52 -4.50
C VAL A 105 -6.99 1.34 -5.18
N ASN A 106 -6.74 2.64 -5.43
CA ASN A 106 -7.70 3.51 -6.11
C ASN A 106 -8.00 3.05 -7.54
N TRP A 107 -6.97 2.61 -8.28
CA TRP A 107 -7.16 2.07 -9.62
C TRP A 107 -8.02 0.81 -9.61
N VAL A 108 -7.76 -0.16 -8.73
CA VAL A 108 -8.53 -1.41 -8.69
C VAL A 108 -9.97 -1.19 -8.22
N GLN A 109 -10.21 -0.25 -7.30
CA GLN A 109 -11.55 0.05 -6.78
C GLN A 109 -12.41 0.88 -7.74
N ASN A 110 -11.79 1.69 -8.61
CA ASN A 110 -12.49 2.52 -9.57
C ASN A 110 -11.65 2.73 -10.85
N PRO A 111 -11.47 1.68 -11.66
CA PRO A 111 -10.71 1.76 -12.90
C PRO A 111 -11.52 2.52 -13.94
N VAL A 112 -11.06 3.72 -14.29
CA VAL A 112 -11.68 4.57 -15.32
C VAL A 112 -10.58 5.08 -16.24
N GLU A 113 -10.84 5.09 -17.55
CA GLU A 113 -9.84 5.35 -18.58
C GLU A 113 -9.12 6.69 -18.37
N GLU A 114 -9.83 7.72 -17.92
CA GLU A 114 -9.31 9.07 -17.71
C GLU A 114 -8.25 9.13 -16.61
N LYS A 115 -8.31 8.19 -15.66
CA LYS A 115 -7.38 8.08 -14.52
C LYS A 115 -6.28 7.04 -14.76
N ALA A 116 -6.20 6.45 -15.95
CA ALA A 116 -5.23 5.42 -16.25
C ALA A 116 -3.81 5.98 -16.30
N LEU A 117 -2.95 5.54 -15.36
CA LEU A 117 -1.51 5.79 -15.43
C LEU A 117 -0.89 5.08 -16.65
N MET A 118 -1.30 3.83 -16.88
CA MET A 118 -0.80 2.99 -17.97
C MET A 118 -1.73 3.05 -19.19
N ARG A 119 -1.83 4.21 -19.84
CA ARG A 119 -2.72 4.41 -21.01
C ARG A 119 -2.50 3.40 -22.14
N GLY A 120 -1.23 3.03 -22.40
CA GLY A 120 -0.91 2.00 -23.39
C GLY A 120 -1.52 0.62 -23.04
N ALA A 121 -1.55 0.27 -21.76
CA ALA A 121 -2.19 -0.96 -21.29
C ALA A 121 -3.71 -0.89 -21.46
N VAL A 122 -4.35 0.25 -21.14
CA VAL A 122 -5.78 0.44 -21.36
C VAL A 122 -6.14 0.37 -22.86
N ASN A 123 -5.31 0.94 -23.75
CA ASN A 123 -5.56 0.86 -25.19
C ASN A 123 -5.53 -0.59 -25.72
N LYS A 124 -4.57 -1.40 -25.24
CA LYS A 124 -4.37 -2.80 -25.65
C LYS A 124 -5.37 -3.75 -24.99
N PHE A 125 -5.49 -3.71 -23.67
CA PHE A 125 -6.24 -4.67 -22.86
C PHE A 125 -7.64 -4.21 -22.45
N LYS A 126 -8.00 -2.97 -22.79
CA LYS A 126 -9.20 -2.27 -22.29
C LYS A 126 -9.10 -1.97 -20.79
N VAL A 127 -10.09 -1.24 -20.28
CA VAL A 127 -10.13 -0.86 -18.86
C VAL A 127 -10.28 -2.12 -18.01
N MET A 128 -9.46 -2.23 -16.98
CA MET A 128 -9.52 -3.33 -16.01
C MET A 128 -10.93 -3.38 -15.38
N PRO A 129 -11.57 -4.55 -15.26
CA PRO A 129 -12.81 -4.67 -14.51
C PRO A 129 -12.62 -4.33 -13.03
N LYS A 130 -13.59 -3.62 -12.43
CA LYS A 130 -13.61 -3.37 -11.00
C LYS A 130 -13.74 -4.69 -10.23
N LEU A 131 -12.83 -4.93 -9.29
CA LEU A 131 -12.87 -6.12 -8.45
C LEU A 131 -13.53 -5.82 -7.09
N PRO A 132 -14.47 -6.66 -6.61
CA PRO A 132 -15.15 -6.48 -5.33
C PRO A 132 -14.29 -6.98 -4.15
N LEU A 133 -13.02 -6.54 -4.08
CA LEU A 133 -12.11 -6.91 -3.00
C LEU A 133 -12.16 -5.89 -1.85
N PRO A 134 -12.10 -6.34 -0.58
CA PRO A 134 -11.96 -5.44 0.55
C PRO A 134 -10.71 -4.57 0.41
N LYS A 135 -10.81 -3.29 0.81
CA LYS A 135 -9.69 -2.34 0.74
C LYS A 135 -8.42 -2.88 1.40
N GLN A 136 -8.54 -3.50 2.58
CA GLN A 136 -7.43 -4.09 3.31
C GLN A 136 -6.69 -5.17 2.49
N ASN A 137 -7.41 -5.98 1.72
CA ASN A 137 -6.79 -7.00 0.86
C ASN A 137 -6.05 -6.35 -0.31
N LEU A 138 -6.62 -5.28 -0.90
CA LEU A 138 -5.95 -4.51 -1.94
C LEU A 138 -4.68 -3.82 -1.42
N GLU A 139 -4.69 -3.31 -0.20
CA GLU A 139 -3.51 -2.73 0.46
C GLU A 139 -2.42 -3.78 0.66
N LYS A 140 -2.77 -5.00 1.10
CA LYS A 140 -1.81 -6.12 1.22
C LYS A 140 -1.21 -6.51 -0.14
N ILE A 141 -2.04 -6.62 -1.19
CA ILE A 141 -1.59 -6.92 -2.55
C ILE A 141 -0.62 -5.83 -3.05
N ALA A 142 -1.01 -4.56 -2.94
CA ALA A 142 -0.20 -3.45 -3.42
C ALA A 142 1.12 -3.32 -2.64
N ALA A 143 1.09 -3.54 -1.32
CA ALA A 143 2.30 -3.58 -0.50
C ALA A 143 3.24 -4.71 -0.95
N TYR A 144 2.70 -5.91 -1.19
CA TYR A 144 3.48 -7.03 -1.71
C TYR A 144 4.16 -6.68 -3.04
N ILE A 145 3.43 -6.11 -4.01
CA ILE A 145 3.97 -5.69 -5.31
C ILE A 145 5.11 -4.68 -5.13
N TYR A 146 4.96 -3.71 -4.21
CA TYR A 146 6.00 -2.72 -3.94
C TYR A 146 7.28 -3.37 -3.39
N GLU A 147 7.15 -4.21 -2.37
CA GLU A 147 8.26 -4.69 -1.55
C GLU A 147 9.01 -5.89 -2.15
N ASN A 148 8.36 -6.64 -3.04
CA ASN A 148 8.89 -7.92 -3.52
C ASN A 148 9.14 -7.90 -5.02
N ASP A 149 10.07 -8.73 -5.49
CA ASP A 149 10.09 -9.09 -6.89
C ASP A 149 8.83 -9.87 -7.25
N VAL A 150 8.23 -9.52 -8.37
CA VAL A 150 7.00 -10.13 -8.87
C VAL A 150 7.32 -11.03 -10.05
N GLU A 151 6.65 -12.17 -10.10
CA GLU A 151 6.78 -13.11 -11.20
C GLU A 151 6.43 -12.44 -12.54
N GLU A 152 7.12 -12.83 -13.61
CA GLU A 152 6.93 -12.29 -14.94
C GLU A 152 7.15 -13.34 -16.03
N PRO A 153 6.52 -13.19 -17.21
CA PRO A 153 6.80 -14.04 -18.35
C PRO A 153 8.24 -13.90 -18.84
N VAL A 154 8.84 -15.01 -19.26
CA VAL A 154 10.25 -15.05 -19.72
C VAL A 154 10.51 -14.06 -20.87
N TRP A 155 9.55 -13.92 -21.79
CA TRP A 155 9.67 -13.02 -22.94
C TRP A 155 9.67 -11.53 -22.55
N LEU A 156 9.13 -11.16 -21.38
CA LEU A 156 9.00 -9.75 -20.98
C LEU A 156 10.37 -9.10 -20.76
N GLN A 157 11.33 -9.83 -20.20
CA GLN A 157 12.68 -9.33 -19.95
C GLN A 157 13.38 -8.89 -21.24
N VAL A 158 13.17 -9.64 -22.32
CA VAL A 158 13.74 -9.32 -23.65
C VAL A 158 13.10 -8.04 -24.18
N GLN A 159 11.76 -7.95 -24.13
CA GLN A 159 11.04 -6.78 -24.63
C GLN A 159 11.39 -5.50 -23.85
N MET A 160 11.51 -5.57 -22.52
CA MET A 160 11.88 -4.41 -21.71
C MET A 160 13.29 -3.90 -22.04
N LYS A 161 14.26 -4.79 -22.24
CA LYS A 161 15.64 -4.44 -22.66
C LYS A 161 15.66 -3.78 -24.03
N GLU A 162 14.89 -4.28 -24.99
CA GLU A 162 14.79 -3.67 -26.32
C GLU A 162 14.20 -2.26 -26.28
N MET A 163 13.16 -2.04 -25.47
CA MET A 163 12.54 -0.72 -25.33
C MET A 163 13.51 0.30 -24.69
N GLN A 164 14.34 -0.14 -23.75
CA GLN A 164 15.39 0.70 -23.16
C GLN A 164 16.49 1.03 -24.17
N GLY A 165 16.87 0.08 -25.04
CA GLY A 165 17.86 0.32 -26.09
C GLY A 165 17.38 1.22 -27.25
N LYS A 166 16.07 1.24 -27.52
CA LYS A 166 15.45 2.09 -28.56
C LYS A 166 15.13 3.52 -28.09
N GLY A 167 15.35 3.81 -26.80
CA GLY A 167 15.06 5.09 -26.15
C GLY A 167 16.04 6.24 -26.46
N MET A 168 16.53 6.38 -27.70
CA MET A 168 17.28 7.55 -28.19
C MET A 168 17.10 7.79 -29.71
N GLY A 169 16.07 7.21 -30.33
CA GLY A 169 15.74 7.46 -31.74
C GLY A 169 14.86 8.71 -31.91
N LYS A 170 15.47 9.86 -32.21
CA LYS A 170 14.80 11.07 -32.74
C LYS A 170 13.77 10.65 -33.80
N LYS A 171 12.47 10.82 -33.52
CA LYS A 171 11.44 10.81 -34.56
C LYS A 171 11.66 12.04 -35.44
N THR A 172 12.44 11.90 -36.50
CA THR A 172 12.38 12.83 -37.63
C THR A 172 11.17 12.41 -38.45
N GLY A 173 10.06 13.14 -38.26
CA GLY A 173 8.93 13.05 -39.17
C GLY A 173 9.38 13.56 -40.54
N LYS A 174 9.50 12.66 -41.51
CA LYS A 174 9.50 13.04 -42.91
C LYS A 174 8.03 13.13 -43.34
N MET A 175 7.55 14.36 -43.48
CA MET A 175 6.35 14.67 -44.24
C MET A 175 6.78 14.75 -45.69
N ASP A 176 6.46 13.73 -46.45
CA ASP A 176 6.65 13.69 -47.89
C ASP A 176 5.36 14.27 -48.48
N LYS A 177 5.38 15.57 -48.79
CA LYS A 177 4.43 16.13 -49.74
C LYS A 177 4.93 15.78 -51.14
N ASN A 178 4.23 14.90 -51.85
CA ASN A 178 3.92 15.10 -53.26
C ASN A 178 2.72 14.25 -53.67
#